data_AF-A0A957CAF5-F1
#
_entry.id   AF-A0A957CAF5-F1
#
_cell.length_a   1.000
_cell.length_b   1.000
_cell.length_c   1.000
_cell.angle_alpha   90.00
_cell.angle_beta   90.00
_cell.angle_gamma   90.00
#
_symmetry.space_group_name_H-M   'P 1'
#
loop_
_entity.id
_entity.type
_entity.pdbx_description
1 polymer ?
#
loop_
_entity_poly.entity_id
_entity_poly.type
_entity_poly.pdbx_seq_one_letter_code
_entity_poly.pdbx_strand_id
1 'polypeptide(L)'
;TPEQQLAAWDFVKWFTSPEPQSRWVVASNYFPTNSGTVDFLGDYNEQNPVWATALDLLPYGIFEPQLISYQGVRDAASQAYLEIVVGGADVQSTLDALTETANELQAELLEELDG
;
A
#
# COMPACT_ATOMS: atom_id res chain seq x y z
N THR A 1 2.87 23.74 -18.65
CA THR A 1 2.91 25.16 -18.25
C THR A 1 2.25 25.33 -16.89
N PRO A 2 2.38 26.48 -16.22
CA PRO A 2 1.65 26.74 -14.98
C PRO A 2 0.13 26.55 -15.10
N GLU A 3 -0.47 26.93 -16.23
CA GLU A 3 -1.91 26.77 -16.47
C GLU A 3 -2.32 25.29 -16.55
N GLN A 4 -1.49 24.45 -17.19
CA GLN A 4 -1.74 23.00 -17.26
C GLN A 4 -1.61 22.34 -15.87
N GLN A 5 -0.66 22.78 -15.05
CA GLN A 5 -0.51 22.29 -13.67
C GLN A 5 -1.73 22.64 -12.81
N LEU A 6 -2.23 23.87 -12.93
CA LEU A 6 -3.45 24.30 -12.24
C LEU A 6 -4.67 23.47 -12.67
N ALA A 7 -4.89 23.32 -13.98
CA ALA A 7 -6.00 22.52 -14.50
C ALA A 7 -5.92 21.04 -14.05
N ALA A 8 -4.71 20.46 -14.04
CA ALA A 8 -4.50 19.11 -13.52
C ALA A 8 -4.83 19.02 -12.02
N TRP A 9 -4.45 20.03 -11.23
CA TRP A 9 -4.77 20.08 -9.80
C TRP A 9 -6.27 20.19 -9.54
N ASP A 10 -6.98 21.01 -10.32
CA ASP A 10 -8.44 21.13 -10.23
C ASP A 10 -9.13 19.80 -10.56
N PHE A 11 -8.65 19.10 -11.59
CA PHE A 11 -9.16 17.78 -11.92
C PHE A 11 -8.92 16.76 -10.79
N VAL A 12 -7.72 16.70 -10.21
CA VAL A 12 -7.42 15.76 -9.11
C VAL A 12 -8.33 16.01 -7.91
N LYS A 13 -8.54 17.28 -7.50
CA LYS A 13 -9.47 17.63 -6.42
C LYS A 13 -10.91 17.18 -6.71
N TRP A 14 -11.39 17.43 -7.93
CA TRP A 14 -12.74 17.01 -8.32
C TRP A 14 -12.87 15.49 -8.35
N PHE A 15 -11.93 14.79 -9.00
CA PHE A 15 -11.95 13.34 -9.16
C PHE A 15 -11.90 12.59 -7.83
N THR A 16 -11.22 13.16 -6.83
CA THR A 16 -11.09 12.61 -5.47
C THR A 16 -12.11 13.17 -4.47
N SER A 17 -13.08 13.96 -4.92
CA SER A 17 -14.21 14.38 -4.08
C SER A 17 -15.23 13.25 -3.91
N PRO A 18 -16.06 13.26 -2.85
CA PRO A 18 -16.89 12.11 -2.47
C PRO A 18 -17.76 11.48 -3.57
N GLU A 19 -18.58 12.28 -4.24
CA GLU A 19 -19.53 11.76 -5.24
C GLU A 19 -18.83 11.31 -6.55
N PRO A 20 -17.89 12.08 -7.16
CA PRO A 20 -17.13 11.57 -8.30
C PRO A 20 -16.32 10.32 -7.99
N GLN A 21 -15.69 10.27 -6.80
CA GLN A 21 -14.88 9.13 -6.40
C GLN A 21 -15.73 7.87 -6.18
N SER A 22 -16.98 7.98 -5.70
CA SER A 22 -17.84 6.80 -5.53
C SER A 22 -18.10 6.08 -6.85
N ARG A 23 -18.22 6.82 -7.96
CA ARG A 23 -18.35 6.24 -9.30
C ARG A 23 -17.11 5.45 -9.71
N TRP A 24 -15.92 5.95 -9.38
CA TRP A 24 -14.67 5.22 -9.59
C TRP A 24 -14.58 3.96 -8.74
N VAL A 25 -14.96 4.03 -7.46
CA VAL A 25 -15.01 2.87 -6.56
C VAL A 25 -15.91 1.78 -7.14
N VAL A 26 -17.15 2.13 -7.51
CA VAL A 26 -18.10 1.18 -8.10
C VAL A 26 -17.55 0.53 -9.39
N ALA A 27 -16.89 1.32 -10.25
CA ALA A 27 -16.36 0.84 -11.52
C ALA A 27 -15.11 -0.03 -11.38
N SER A 28 -14.30 0.18 -10.33
CA SER A 28 -12.96 -0.41 -10.20
C SER A 28 -12.81 -1.39 -9.04
N ASN A 29 -13.74 -1.38 -8.09
CA ASN A 29 -13.69 -2.12 -6.83
C ASN A 29 -12.52 -1.71 -5.89
N TYR A 30 -11.78 -0.64 -6.20
CA TYR A 30 -10.77 -0.07 -5.29
C TYR A 30 -11.40 0.67 -4.11
N PHE A 31 -10.65 0.81 -3.02
CA PHE A 31 -11.09 1.58 -1.86
C PHE A 31 -11.01 3.10 -2.10
N PRO A 32 -11.92 3.89 -1.50
CA PRO A 32 -11.87 5.34 -1.58
C PRO A 32 -10.68 5.91 -0.81
N THR A 33 -10.11 7.00 -1.31
CA THR A 33 -9.08 7.79 -0.59
C THR A 33 -9.66 8.98 0.17
N ASN A 34 -10.95 9.25 0.01
CA ASN A 34 -11.70 10.25 0.75
C ASN A 34 -12.76 9.54 1.62
N SER A 35 -12.76 9.77 2.93
CA SER A 35 -13.69 9.11 3.86
C SER A 35 -15.15 9.46 3.58
N GLY A 36 -15.45 10.67 3.07
CA GLY A 36 -16.81 11.08 2.72
C GLY A 36 -17.40 10.31 1.54
N THR A 37 -16.57 9.61 0.75
CA THR A 37 -17.05 8.77 -0.36
C THR A 37 -17.93 7.62 0.12
N VAL A 38 -17.72 7.13 1.35
CA VAL A 38 -18.47 6.00 1.94
C VAL A 38 -19.97 6.31 2.02
N ASP A 39 -20.34 7.57 2.24
CA ASP A 39 -21.75 8.01 2.29
C ASP A 39 -22.52 7.78 0.97
N PHE A 40 -21.79 7.59 -0.14
CA PHE A 40 -22.35 7.35 -1.48
C PHE A 40 -22.32 5.88 -1.91
N LEU A 41 -21.88 4.96 -1.04
CA LEU A 41 -21.62 3.55 -1.38
C LEU A 41 -22.58 2.55 -0.71
N GLY A 42 -23.67 3.01 -0.09
CA GLY A 42 -24.64 2.14 0.61
C GLY A 42 -25.08 0.93 -0.22
N ASP A 43 -25.69 1.17 -1.38
CA ASP A 43 -26.15 0.10 -2.29
C ASP A 43 -25.01 -0.81 -2.75
N TYR A 44 -23.81 -0.25 -2.93
CA TYR A 44 -22.63 -1.02 -3.35
C TYR A 44 -22.16 -1.95 -2.23
N ASN A 45 -22.17 -1.49 -0.99
CA ASN A 45 -21.79 -2.27 0.19
C ASN A 45 -22.75 -3.43 0.40
N GLU A 46 -24.05 -3.19 0.26
CA GLU A 46 -25.08 -4.23 0.38
C GLU A 46 -24.92 -5.32 -0.69
N GLN A 47 -24.57 -4.93 -1.91
CA GLN A 47 -24.33 -5.86 -3.02
C GLN A 47 -22.97 -6.58 -2.93
N ASN A 48 -21.99 -6.00 -2.22
CA ASN A 48 -20.62 -6.50 -2.14
C ASN A 48 -20.17 -6.66 -0.67
N PRO A 49 -20.75 -7.59 0.10
CA PRO A 49 -20.51 -7.70 1.55
C PRO A 49 -19.04 -8.02 1.90
N VAL A 50 -18.32 -8.74 1.03
CA VAL A 50 -16.87 -9.00 1.21
C VAL A 50 -16.07 -7.70 1.07
N TRP A 51 -16.42 -6.86 0.10
CA TRP A 51 -15.78 -5.55 -0.08
C TRP A 51 -16.10 -4.62 1.09
N ALA A 52 -17.36 -4.60 1.55
CA ALA A 52 -17.77 -3.81 2.71
C ALA A 52 -17.01 -4.23 3.98
N THR A 53 -16.86 -5.54 4.20
CA THR A 53 -16.03 -6.06 5.31
C THR A 53 -14.58 -5.59 5.19
N ALA A 54 -14.01 -5.61 3.98
CA ALA A 54 -12.64 -5.14 3.76
C ALA A 54 -12.51 -3.62 3.93
N LEU A 55 -13.54 -2.83 3.58
CA LEU A 55 -13.61 -1.39 3.87
C LEU A 55 -13.56 -1.13 5.38
N ASP A 56 -14.30 -1.90 6.18
CA ASP A 56 -14.33 -1.80 7.65
C ASP A 56 -12.98 -2.14 8.29
N LEU A 57 -12.11 -2.85 7.58
CA LEU A 57 -10.76 -3.20 8.05
C LEU A 57 -9.71 -2.11 7.77
N LEU A 58 -9.99 -1.13 6.89
CA LEU A 58 -9.03 -0.08 6.53
C LEU A 58 -8.47 0.72 7.72
N PRO A 59 -9.23 1.05 8.78
CA PRO A 59 -8.69 1.74 9.95
C PRO A 59 -7.58 0.98 10.70
N TYR A 60 -7.46 -0.33 10.47
CA TYR A 60 -6.40 -1.17 11.06
C TYR A 60 -5.19 -1.33 10.14
N GLY A 61 -5.24 -0.78 8.92
CA GLY A 61 -4.13 -0.79 7.99
C GLY A 61 -3.01 0.15 8.44
N ILE A 62 -1.76 -0.29 8.27
CA ILE A 62 -0.56 0.52 8.46
C ILE A 62 0.11 0.66 7.10
N PHE A 63 0.56 1.87 6.78
CA PHE A 63 1.30 2.11 5.55
C PHE A 63 2.65 1.39 5.57
N GLU A 64 3.11 0.97 4.40
CA GLU A 64 4.40 0.32 4.25
C GLU A 64 5.55 1.26 4.67
N PRO A 65 6.62 0.76 5.34
CA PRO A 65 7.77 1.58 5.73
C PRO A 65 8.30 2.45 4.59
N GLN A 66 8.46 3.74 4.85
CA GLN A 66 8.97 4.73 3.88
C GLN A 66 10.50 4.80 3.91
N LEU A 67 11.15 3.64 3.94
CA LEU A 67 12.61 3.50 3.92
C LEU A 67 13.08 3.24 2.49
N ILE A 68 14.25 3.79 2.12
CA ILE A 68 14.83 3.55 0.80
C ILE A 68 15.07 2.06 0.53
N SER A 69 15.38 1.28 1.56
CA SER A 69 15.57 -0.17 1.48
C SER A 69 14.28 -0.98 1.41
N TYR A 70 13.11 -0.38 1.61
CA TYR A 70 11.86 -1.12 1.85
C TYR A 70 11.56 -2.16 0.75
N GLN A 71 11.72 -1.80 -0.52
CA GLN A 71 11.47 -2.73 -1.62
C GLN A 71 12.43 -3.93 -1.58
N GLY A 72 13.72 -3.70 -1.34
CA GLY A 72 14.71 -4.78 -1.22
C GLY A 72 14.43 -5.69 -0.01
N VAL A 73 14.08 -5.11 1.13
CA VAL A 73 13.70 -5.87 2.34
C VAL A 73 12.43 -6.69 2.12
N ARG A 74 11.43 -6.15 1.41
CA ARG A 74 10.19 -6.86 1.06
C ARG A 74 10.47 -8.07 0.16
N ASP A 75 11.37 -7.93 -0.80
CA ASP A 75 11.76 -9.02 -1.68
C ASP A 75 12.53 -10.10 -0.91
N ALA A 76 13.46 -9.71 -0.03
CA ALA A 76 14.18 -10.63 0.86
C ALA A 76 13.24 -11.37 1.82
N ALA A 77 12.25 -10.67 2.40
CA ALA A 77 11.24 -11.28 3.26
C ALA A 77 10.38 -12.31 2.51
N SER A 78 10.09 -12.06 1.23
CA SER A 78 9.37 -13.01 0.37
C SER A 78 10.19 -14.27 0.10
N GLN A 79 11.52 -14.14 -0.08
CA GLN A 79 12.41 -15.29 -0.22
C GLN A 79 12.54 -16.07 1.09
N ALA A 80 12.76 -15.40 2.21
CA ALA A 80 12.79 -16.02 3.53
C ALA A 80 11.51 -16.84 3.82
N TYR A 81 10.34 -16.32 3.46
CA TYR A 81 9.08 -17.04 3.54
C TYR A 81 9.09 -18.34 2.72
N LEU A 82 9.59 -18.30 1.48
CA LEU A 82 9.69 -19.49 0.63
C LEU A 82 10.69 -20.51 1.17
N GLU A 83 11.85 -20.07 1.66
CA GLU A 83 12.85 -20.94 2.29
C GLU A 83 12.28 -21.68 3.50
N ILE A 84 11.52 -20.97 4.34
CA ILE A 84 10.88 -21.55 5.53
C ILE A 84 9.75 -22.52 5.12
N VAL A 85 8.76 -22.03 4.35
CA VAL A 85 7.50 -22.76 4.14
C VAL A 85 7.62 -23.86 3.09
N VAL A 86 8.41 -23.61 2.04
CA VAL A 86 8.61 -24.57 0.94
C VAL A 86 9.90 -25.35 1.14
N GLY A 87 10.98 -24.68 1.52
CA GLY A 87 12.30 -25.28 1.70
C GLY A 87 12.49 -26.03 3.02
N GLY A 88 11.65 -25.77 4.02
CA GLY A 88 11.81 -26.35 5.36
C GLY A 88 13.02 -25.83 6.13
N ALA A 89 13.50 -24.62 5.78
CA ALA A 89 14.56 -23.96 6.53
C ALA A 89 14.15 -23.68 7.98
N ASP A 90 15.13 -23.57 8.87
CA ASP A 90 14.88 -23.24 10.27
C ASP A 90 14.40 -21.79 10.40
N VAL A 91 13.24 -21.60 11.03
CA VAL A 91 12.56 -20.30 11.12
C VAL A 91 13.43 -19.24 11.77
N GLN A 92 14.07 -19.56 12.90
CA GLN A 92 14.79 -18.56 13.67
C GLN A 92 16.01 -18.06 12.89
N SER A 93 16.85 -18.99 12.42
CA SER A 93 18.07 -18.63 11.69
C SER A 93 17.79 -17.90 10.37
N THR A 94 16.73 -18.25 9.65
CA THR A 94 16.34 -17.54 8.43
C THR A 94 15.87 -16.11 8.74
N LEU A 95 15.09 -15.90 9.80
CA LEU A 95 14.62 -14.56 10.19
C LEU A 95 15.74 -13.68 10.79
N ASP A 96 16.71 -14.29 11.48
CA ASP A 96 17.91 -13.59 11.95
C ASP A 96 18.74 -13.08 10.76
N ALA A 97 18.99 -13.93 9.76
CA ALA A 97 19.68 -13.55 8.54
C ALA A 97 18.93 -12.48 7.72
N LEU A 98 17.60 -12.55 7.67
CA LEU A 98 16.76 -11.51 7.05
C LEU A 98 16.93 -10.16 7.78
N THR A 99 17.01 -10.19 9.11
CA THR A 99 17.21 -8.97 9.91
C THR A 99 18.57 -8.34 9.64
N GLU A 100 19.63 -9.15 9.55
CA GLU A 100 20.97 -8.69 9.17
C GLU A 100 20.95 -8.07 7.77
N THR A 101 20.39 -8.77 6.79
CA THR A 101 20.25 -8.30 5.40
C THR A 101 19.49 -6.96 5.33
N ALA A 102 18.41 -6.82 6.10
CA ALA A 102 17.62 -5.60 6.10
C ALA A 102 18.39 -4.39 6.65
N ASN A 103 19.19 -4.60 7.70
CA ASN A 103 20.04 -3.55 8.27
C ASN A 103 21.16 -3.14 7.30
N GLU A 104 21.79 -4.11 6.64
CA GLU A 104 22.85 -3.87 5.66
C GLU A 104 22.33 -3.08 4.45
N LEU A 105 21.21 -3.51 3.86
CA LEU A 105 20.59 -2.81 2.72
C LEU A 105 20.23 -1.36 3.06
N GLN A 106 19.73 -1.11 4.27
CA GLN A 106 19.40 0.24 4.69
C GLN A 106 20.64 1.11 4.86
N ALA A 107 21.73 0.56 5.40
CA ALA A 107 22.99 1.30 5.55
C ALA A 107 23.60 1.63 4.18
N GLU A 108 23.72 0.65 3.29
CA GLU A 108 24.28 0.80 1.94
C GLU A 108 23.54 1.89 1.15
N LEU A 109 22.21 1.82 1.09
CA LEU A 109 21.42 2.77 0.31
C LEU A 109 21.41 4.19 0.90
N LEU A 110 21.60 4.34 2.21
CA LEU A 110 21.78 5.67 2.80
C LEU A 110 23.14 6.27 2.44
N GLU A 111 24.21 5.47 2.41
CA GLU A 111 25.53 5.93 2.00
C GLU A 111 25.54 6.41 0.54
N GLU A 112 24.79 5.75 -0.35
CA GLU A 112 24.66 6.16 -1.76
C GLU A 112 23.91 7.48 -1.96
N LEU A 113 23.02 7.86 -1.04
CA LEU A 113 22.31 9.15 -1.12
C LEU A 113 23.18 10.34 -0.70
N ASP A 114 24.19 10.09 0.14
CA ASP A 114 25.06 11.11 0.71
C ASP A 114 26.34 11.35 -0.13
N GLY A 115 26.63 10.50 -1.13
CA GLY A 115 27.80 10.56 -2.01
C GLY A 115 27.56 11.25 -3.35
#